data_AF-A0A562ZKT9-F1
#
_entry.id   AF-A0A562ZKT9-F1
#
_cell.length_a   1.000
_cell.length_b   1.000
_cell.length_c   1.000
_cell.angle_alpha   90.00
_cell.angle_beta   90.00
_cell.angle_gamma   90.00
#
_symmetry.space_group_name_H-M   'P 1'
#
loop_
_entity.id
_entity.type
_entity.pdbx_description
1 polymer ?
#
loop_
_entity_poly.entity_id
_entity_poly.type
_entity_poly.pdbx_seq_one_letter_code
_entity_poly.pdbx_strand_id
1 'polypeptide(L)'
;MREFPQILSDATAALGPEYFQVPIAGRQRPIYRERVYCYELYHQLRRRWPERTIYSLAGEIDKKGHPLIRGNRLDDLKPDLLVHDPGDMGGNFAVIEVKPAEASTRGFEKDLRTLGAFLAHGEYKLGILLVYGDESRAPRLAARVGQVLTEHPDQSIELWWHRAAKRCCSTNPFTLIFCCLAKSFLFDPLVSIRHNEVSNGPIRAPN
;
A
#
# COMPACT_ATOMS: atom_id res chain seq x y z
N MET A 1 -13.59 8.73 -2.91
CA MET A 1 -13.99 7.43 -3.48
C MET A 1 -14.23 6.46 -2.33
N ARG A 2 -15.49 6.12 -2.03
CA ARG A 2 -15.85 5.39 -0.80
C ARG A 2 -15.46 3.91 -0.87
N GLU A 3 -15.50 3.37 -2.07
CA GLU A 3 -15.22 1.99 -2.44
C GLU A 3 -13.71 1.68 -2.58
N PHE A 4 -12.86 2.71 -2.52
CA PHE A 4 -11.42 2.54 -2.76
C PHE A 4 -10.73 1.54 -1.80
N PRO A 5 -11.00 1.56 -0.47
CA PRO A 5 -10.48 0.56 0.46
C PRO A 5 -10.77 -0.89 0.02
N GLN A 6 -12.00 -1.16 -0.44
CA GLN A 6 -12.40 -2.49 -0.91
C GLN A 6 -11.70 -2.86 -2.22
N ILE A 7 -11.59 -1.92 -3.16
CA ILE A 7 -10.89 -2.12 -4.42
C ILE A 7 -9.41 -2.44 -4.18
N LEU A 8 -8.76 -1.74 -3.24
CA LEU A 8 -7.37 -1.99 -2.87
C LEU A 8 -7.22 -3.38 -2.21
N SER A 9 -8.13 -3.76 -1.32
CA SER A 9 -8.16 -5.10 -0.74
C SER A 9 -8.30 -6.18 -1.81
N ASP A 10 -9.31 -6.10 -2.67
CA ASP A 10 -9.55 -7.09 -3.71
C ASP A 10 -8.43 -7.14 -4.76
N ALA A 11 -7.76 -6.02 -5.02
CA ALA A 11 -6.61 -5.96 -5.92
C ALA A 11 -5.39 -6.65 -5.31
N THR A 12 -5.03 -6.34 -4.06
CA THR A 12 -3.92 -7.01 -3.35
C THR A 12 -4.17 -8.52 -3.22
N ALA A 13 -5.39 -8.93 -2.87
CA ALA A 13 -5.76 -10.34 -2.71
C ALA A 13 -5.65 -11.17 -4.00
N ALA A 14 -5.59 -10.51 -5.17
CA ALA A 14 -5.40 -11.17 -6.46
C ALA A 14 -3.93 -11.34 -6.88
N LEU A 15 -2.97 -10.79 -6.13
CA LEU A 15 -1.55 -10.99 -6.42
C LEU A 15 -1.13 -12.42 -6.05
N GLY A 16 -0.51 -13.10 -7.02
CA GLY A 16 0.14 -14.39 -6.82
C GLY A 16 1.48 -14.30 -6.07
N PRO A 17 1.96 -15.41 -5.49
CA PRO A 17 3.23 -15.46 -4.74
C PRO A 17 4.45 -15.05 -5.57
N GLU A 18 4.42 -15.23 -6.88
CA GLU A 18 5.46 -14.84 -7.82
C GLU A 18 5.72 -13.32 -7.86
N TYR A 19 4.75 -12.50 -7.46
CA TYR A 19 4.89 -11.04 -7.40
C TYR A 19 5.46 -10.55 -6.05
N PHE A 20 5.50 -11.41 -5.03
CA PHE A 20 6.09 -11.07 -3.74
C PHE A 20 7.61 -11.21 -3.77
N GLN A 21 8.09 -12.37 -4.22
CA GLN A 21 9.52 -12.66 -4.28
C GLN A 21 9.85 -13.27 -5.64
N VAL A 22 10.82 -12.66 -6.32
CA VAL A 22 11.25 -13.08 -7.65
C VAL A 22 12.47 -13.98 -7.52
N PRO A 23 12.42 -15.23 -8.03
CA PRO A 23 13.60 -16.08 -8.16
C PRO A 23 14.62 -15.44 -9.10
N ILE A 24 15.90 -15.48 -8.74
CA ILE A 24 16.98 -14.97 -9.58
C ILE A 24 17.95 -16.10 -9.89
N ALA A 25 18.26 -16.28 -11.18
CA ALA A 25 19.25 -17.25 -11.62
C ALA A 25 20.59 -17.03 -10.89
N GLY A 26 21.13 -18.11 -10.31
CA GLY A 26 22.37 -18.06 -9.53
C GLY A 26 22.21 -17.58 -8.08
N ARG A 27 20.99 -17.31 -7.59
CA ARG A 27 20.72 -17.04 -6.16
C ARG A 27 19.90 -18.16 -5.54
N GLN A 28 20.28 -18.55 -4.33
CA GLN A 28 19.57 -19.58 -3.56
C GLN A 28 18.24 -19.10 -2.96
N ARG A 29 18.10 -17.78 -2.72
CA ARG A 29 16.88 -17.20 -2.16
C ARG A 29 16.27 -16.20 -3.15
N PRO A 30 14.94 -16.25 -3.35
CA PRO A 30 14.25 -15.24 -4.15
C PRO A 30 14.32 -13.89 -3.41
N ILE A 31 14.21 -12.78 -4.15
CA ILE A 31 14.30 -11.44 -3.58
C ILE A 31 13.02 -10.66 -3.80
N TYR A 32 12.72 -9.76 -2.86
CA TYR A 32 11.67 -8.78 -3.05
C TYR A 32 12.03 -7.82 -4.19
N ARG A 33 11.09 -7.61 -5.12
CA ARG A 33 11.22 -6.64 -6.22
C ARG A 33 9.98 -5.75 -6.23
N GLU A 34 10.09 -4.63 -5.52
CA GLU A 34 9.04 -3.62 -5.36
C GLU A 34 8.31 -3.30 -6.67
N ARG A 35 9.04 -2.98 -7.74
CA ARG A 35 8.42 -2.66 -9.04
C ARG A 35 7.58 -3.79 -9.64
N VAL A 36 7.97 -5.06 -9.45
CA VAL A 36 7.22 -6.22 -9.96
C VAL A 36 5.89 -6.34 -9.23
N TYR A 37 5.91 -6.17 -7.90
CA TYR A 37 4.71 -6.12 -7.09
C TYR A 37 3.82 -4.93 -7.48
N CYS A 38 4.39 -3.73 -7.61
CA CYS A 38 3.66 -2.50 -7.95
C CYS A 38 2.95 -2.59 -9.30
N TYR A 39 3.60 -3.18 -10.31
CA TYR A 39 2.99 -3.33 -11.64
C TYR A 39 1.78 -4.26 -11.63
N GLU A 40 1.87 -5.37 -10.92
CA GLU A 40 0.72 -6.27 -10.80
C GLU A 40 -0.40 -5.63 -9.97
N LEU A 41 -0.05 -4.95 -8.87
CA LEU A 41 -1.04 -4.19 -8.10
C LEU A 41 -1.74 -3.15 -8.96
N TYR A 42 -1.00 -2.36 -9.73
CA TYR A 42 -1.57 -1.39 -10.67
C TYR A 42 -2.50 -2.07 -11.67
N HIS A 43 -2.10 -3.20 -12.26
CA HIS A 43 -2.94 -3.98 -13.16
C HIS A 43 -4.25 -4.43 -12.50
N GLN A 44 -4.18 -5.00 -11.30
CA GLN A 44 -5.36 -5.49 -10.58
C GLN A 44 -6.29 -4.37 -10.13
N LEU A 45 -5.75 -3.21 -9.75
CA LEU A 45 -6.51 -2.00 -9.47
C LEU A 45 -7.21 -1.48 -10.74
N ARG A 46 -6.50 -1.40 -11.87
CA ARG A 46 -7.09 -0.97 -13.16
C ARG A 46 -8.26 -1.87 -13.59
N ARG A 47 -8.15 -3.18 -13.40
CA ARG A 47 -9.22 -4.14 -13.71
C ARG A 47 -10.48 -3.97 -12.87
N ARG A 48 -10.34 -3.39 -11.67
CA ARG A 48 -11.44 -3.15 -10.71
C ARG A 48 -11.82 -1.67 -10.65
N TRP A 49 -11.23 -0.84 -11.50
CA TRP A 49 -11.44 0.59 -11.44
C TRP A 49 -12.88 0.94 -11.82
N PRO A 50 -13.59 1.78 -11.05
CA PRO A 50 -14.97 2.13 -11.38
C PRO A 50 -15.03 2.86 -12.72
N GLU A 51 -16.06 2.57 -13.52
CA GLU A 51 -16.29 3.27 -14.78
C GLU A 51 -16.81 4.70 -14.57
N ARG A 52 -17.55 4.92 -13.47
CA ARG A 52 -18.22 6.20 -13.15
C ARG A 52 -17.51 6.91 -12.00
N THR A 53 -16.26 7.28 -12.22
CA THR A 53 -15.45 8.06 -11.28
C THR A 53 -14.74 9.19 -12.02
N ILE A 54 -14.57 10.33 -11.34
CA ILE A 54 -13.71 11.43 -11.83
C ILE A 54 -12.22 11.09 -11.66
N TYR A 55 -11.90 10.16 -10.77
CA TYR A 55 -10.53 9.85 -10.42
C TYR A 55 -9.87 8.89 -11.42
N SER A 56 -8.66 9.21 -11.83
CA SER A 56 -7.76 8.34 -12.57
C SER A 56 -6.70 7.74 -11.67
N LEU A 57 -6.41 6.45 -11.91
CA LEU A 57 -5.27 5.76 -11.34
C LEU A 57 -4.06 5.91 -12.27
N ALA A 58 -2.93 6.31 -11.73
CA ALA A 58 -1.66 6.39 -12.45
C ALA A 58 -0.50 5.82 -11.63
N GLY A 59 0.51 5.28 -12.32
CA GLY A 59 1.76 4.82 -11.71
C GLY A 59 2.93 5.71 -12.10
N GLU A 60 3.89 5.89 -11.17
CA GLU A 60 5.19 6.54 -11.39
C GLU A 60 5.11 7.90 -12.14
N ILE A 61 4.14 8.76 -11.81
CA ILE A 61 4.05 10.07 -12.45
C ILE A 61 5.19 10.95 -11.96
N ASP A 62 6.02 11.39 -12.91
CA ASP A 62 6.97 12.47 -12.69
C ASP A 62 6.23 13.81 -12.68
N LYS A 63 6.40 14.60 -11.62
CA LYS A 63 5.86 15.97 -11.51
C LYS A 63 6.89 17.03 -11.88
N LYS A 64 8.08 16.64 -12.38
CA LYS A 64 9.11 17.57 -12.86
C LYS A 64 8.55 18.57 -13.86
N GLY A 65 8.81 19.84 -13.58
CA GLY A 65 8.46 20.94 -14.46
C GLY A 65 7.00 21.37 -14.42
N HIS A 66 6.13 20.71 -13.64
CA HIS A 66 4.72 21.08 -13.51
C HIS A 66 4.58 22.50 -12.94
N PRO A 67 3.96 23.46 -13.65
CA PRO A 67 4.01 24.89 -13.30
C PRO A 67 3.50 25.21 -11.89
N LEU A 68 2.52 24.44 -11.40
CA LEU A 68 1.89 24.64 -10.09
C LEU A 68 2.61 23.93 -8.93
N ILE A 69 3.66 23.16 -9.22
CA ILE A 69 4.38 22.30 -8.24
C ILE A 69 5.87 22.69 -8.15
N ARG A 70 6.34 23.65 -8.94
CA ARG A 70 7.74 24.11 -8.87
C ARG A 70 8.02 24.78 -7.53
N GLY A 71 9.06 24.32 -6.83
CA GLY A 71 9.59 24.95 -5.62
C GLY A 71 9.05 24.43 -4.29
N ASN A 72 8.17 23.42 -4.28
CA ASN A 72 7.60 22.83 -3.06
C ASN A 72 8.09 21.38 -2.77
N ARG A 73 9.20 20.97 -3.40
CA ARG A 73 9.87 19.66 -3.24
C ARG A 73 9.11 18.46 -3.83
N LEU A 74 7.91 18.63 -4.37
CA LEU A 74 7.16 17.55 -5.03
C LEU A 74 7.66 17.25 -6.44
N ASP A 75 8.35 18.19 -7.06
CA ASP A 75 8.93 18.09 -8.40
C ASP A 75 9.99 16.99 -8.50
N ASP A 76 10.70 16.65 -7.42
CA ASP A 76 11.66 15.55 -7.41
C ASP A 76 11.09 14.23 -6.85
N LEU A 77 9.83 14.23 -6.41
CA LEU A 77 9.19 13.07 -5.82
C LEU A 77 8.42 12.26 -6.86
N LYS A 78 8.52 10.95 -6.75
CA LYS A 78 7.91 9.98 -7.66
C LYS A 78 7.25 8.89 -6.82
N PRO A 79 5.98 9.08 -6.43
CA PRO A 79 5.27 8.07 -5.68
C PRO A 79 4.95 6.89 -6.59
N ASP A 80 4.79 5.71 -6.00
CA ASP A 80 4.49 4.51 -6.76
C ASP A 80 3.15 4.62 -7.51
N LEU A 81 2.08 5.04 -6.81
CA LEU A 81 0.74 5.19 -7.40
C LEU A 81 0.05 6.48 -6.94
N LEU A 82 -0.78 7.03 -7.84
CA LEU A 82 -1.60 8.20 -7.61
C LEU A 82 -3.05 7.93 -8.02
N VAL A 83 -3.98 8.43 -7.21
CA VAL A 83 -5.41 8.52 -7.50
C VAL A 83 -5.79 9.99 -7.50
N HIS A 84 -6.00 10.56 -8.68
CA HIS A 84 -6.15 12.00 -8.87
C HIS A 84 -7.24 12.33 -9.88
N ASP A 85 -7.73 13.57 -9.87
CA ASP A 85 -8.64 14.08 -10.91
C ASP A 85 -7.80 14.69 -12.06
N PRO A 86 -7.81 14.14 -13.29
CA PRO A 86 -7.00 14.69 -14.37
C PRO A 86 -7.44 16.11 -14.77
N GLY A 87 -6.51 17.05 -14.72
CA GLY A 87 -6.76 18.44 -15.15
C GLY A 87 -7.28 19.36 -14.05
N ASP A 88 -7.57 18.84 -12.86
CA ASP A 88 -7.87 19.61 -11.66
C ASP A 88 -6.87 19.26 -10.54
N MET A 89 -6.31 20.27 -9.88
CA MET A 89 -5.49 20.04 -8.68
C MET A 89 -6.32 20.06 -7.38
N GLY A 90 -7.53 20.63 -7.43
CA GLY A 90 -8.43 20.98 -6.31
C GLY A 90 -8.99 19.83 -5.47
N GLY A 91 -8.59 18.59 -5.72
CA GLY A 91 -9.37 17.45 -5.24
C GLY A 91 -8.73 16.07 -5.30
N ASN A 92 -7.39 15.96 -5.34
CA ASN A 92 -6.70 14.68 -5.44
C ASN A 92 -7.08 13.73 -4.29
N PHE A 93 -7.19 12.43 -4.60
CA PHE A 93 -7.74 11.48 -3.66
C PHE A 93 -6.67 10.81 -2.81
N ALA A 94 -5.81 9.99 -3.42
CA ALA A 94 -4.85 9.18 -2.68
C ALA A 94 -3.47 9.14 -3.36
N VAL A 95 -2.42 9.21 -2.54
CA VAL A 95 -1.03 8.92 -2.92
C VAL A 95 -0.63 7.63 -2.20
N ILE A 96 0.04 6.72 -2.91
CA ILE A 96 0.37 5.40 -2.38
C ILE A 96 1.85 5.14 -2.62
N GLU A 97 2.54 4.76 -1.56
CA GLU A 97 3.90 4.22 -1.59
C GLU A 97 3.87 2.75 -1.18
N VAL A 98 4.62 1.93 -1.89
CA VAL A 98 4.64 0.48 -1.71
C VAL A 98 6.02 0.03 -1.28
N LYS A 99 6.09 -0.81 -0.25
CA LYS A 99 7.36 -1.25 0.32
C LYS A 99 7.38 -2.72 0.72
N PRO A 100 8.45 -3.48 0.45
CA PRO A 100 8.59 -4.78 1.08
C PRO A 100 8.85 -4.61 2.59
N ALA A 101 8.34 -5.52 3.40
CA ALA A 101 8.52 -5.52 4.86
C ALA A 101 10.00 -5.51 5.29
N GLU A 102 10.88 -6.05 4.45
CA GLU A 102 12.32 -6.12 4.69
C GLU A 102 13.08 -4.81 4.37
N ALA A 103 12.42 -3.80 3.81
CA ALA A 103 13.07 -2.54 3.45
C ALA A 103 13.75 -1.86 4.65
N SER A 104 14.73 -0.99 4.34
CA SER A 104 15.45 -0.25 5.37
C SER A 104 14.59 0.84 6.00
N THR A 105 14.85 1.16 7.26
CA THR A 105 14.21 2.29 7.97
C THR A 105 14.30 3.59 7.17
N ARG A 106 15.46 3.86 6.56
CA ARG A 106 15.67 5.03 5.71
C ARG A 106 14.75 5.06 4.49
N GLY A 107 14.43 3.89 3.93
CA GLY A 107 13.47 3.74 2.85
C GLY A 107 12.07 4.16 3.30
N PHE A 108 11.59 3.60 4.42
CA PHE A 108 10.30 3.97 5.00
C PHE A 108 10.19 5.46 5.34
N GLU A 109 11.23 6.04 5.93
CA GLU A 109 11.24 7.48 6.23
C GLU A 109 11.19 8.35 4.96
N LYS A 110 11.81 7.90 3.88
CA LYS A 110 11.74 8.60 2.59
C LYS A 110 10.31 8.56 2.03
N ASP A 111 9.67 7.41 2.09
CA ASP A 111 8.32 7.24 1.56
C ASP A 111 7.30 8.02 2.41
N LEU A 112 7.43 8.00 3.75
CA LEU A 112 6.59 8.81 4.65
C LEU A 112 6.74 10.32 4.39
N ARG A 113 7.97 10.81 4.16
CA ARG A 113 8.18 12.21 3.74
C ARG A 113 7.53 12.50 2.39
N THR A 114 7.52 11.53 1.48
CA THR A 114 6.89 11.68 0.16
C THR A 114 5.38 11.81 0.33
N LEU A 115 4.74 10.90 1.06
CA LEU A 115 3.32 10.97 1.40
C LEU A 115 2.97 12.31 2.06
N GLY A 116 3.73 12.73 3.07
CA GLY A 116 3.51 14.00 3.76
C GLY A 116 3.62 15.21 2.84
N ALA A 117 4.55 15.23 1.89
CA ALA A 117 4.65 16.30 0.90
C ALA A 117 3.43 16.35 -0.03
N PHE A 118 2.95 15.19 -0.50
CA PHE A 118 1.76 15.13 -1.37
C PHE A 118 0.48 15.55 -0.64
N LEU A 119 0.35 15.21 0.64
CA LEU A 119 -0.76 15.68 1.47
C LEU A 119 -0.69 17.20 1.71
N ALA A 120 0.49 17.73 2.05
CA ALA A 120 0.65 19.14 2.40
C ALA A 120 0.62 20.09 1.19
N HIS A 121 1.09 19.65 0.02
CA HIS A 121 1.34 20.53 -1.11
C HIS A 121 0.71 20.04 -2.43
N GLY A 122 0.26 18.79 -2.49
CA GLY A 122 -0.34 18.19 -3.69
C GLY A 122 -1.86 18.06 -3.61
N GLU A 123 -2.48 18.57 -2.55
CA GLU A 123 -3.94 18.51 -2.29
C GLU A 123 -4.50 17.08 -2.31
N TYR A 124 -3.67 16.10 -1.94
CA TYR A 124 -4.12 14.73 -1.72
C TYR A 124 -4.80 14.60 -0.37
N LYS A 125 -5.92 13.86 -0.34
CA LYS A 125 -6.71 13.66 0.88
C LYS A 125 -6.22 12.49 1.74
N LEU A 126 -5.51 11.54 1.14
CA LEU A 126 -5.09 10.30 1.78
C LEU A 126 -3.69 9.88 1.34
N GLY A 127 -2.82 9.61 2.29
CA GLY A 127 -1.55 8.93 2.07
C GLY A 127 -1.65 7.47 2.48
N ILE A 128 -1.16 6.55 1.65
CA ILE A 128 -1.14 5.13 1.97
C ILE A 128 0.29 4.63 1.89
N LEU A 129 0.78 4.06 2.99
CA LEU A 129 1.98 3.23 2.98
C LEU A 129 1.53 1.77 2.94
N LEU A 130 1.67 1.13 1.78
CA LEU A 130 1.33 -0.28 1.59
C LEU A 130 2.59 -1.15 1.73
N VAL A 131 2.65 -1.94 2.79
CA VAL A 131 3.76 -2.86 3.07
C VAL A 131 3.38 -4.28 2.67
N TYR A 132 4.26 -5.01 1.97
CA TYR A 132 4.02 -6.40 1.61
C TYR A 132 5.12 -7.36 2.11
N GLY A 133 4.71 -8.57 2.51
CA GLY A 133 5.59 -9.60 3.06
C GLY A 133 5.39 -9.83 4.57
N ASP A 134 6.36 -10.52 5.18
CA ASP A 134 6.28 -11.03 6.56
C ASP A 134 6.01 -9.93 7.60
N GLU A 135 4.93 -10.11 8.36
CA GLU A 135 4.45 -9.19 9.40
C GLU A 135 5.27 -9.19 10.69
N SER A 136 6.34 -9.99 10.78
CA SER A 136 7.25 -9.99 11.94
C SER A 136 7.79 -8.60 12.30
N ARG A 137 7.80 -7.66 11.35
CA ARG A 137 8.20 -6.26 11.54
C ARG A 137 7.03 -5.28 11.73
N ALA A 138 5.78 -5.72 11.61
CA ALA A 138 4.61 -4.85 11.63
C ALA A 138 4.49 -3.99 12.89
N PRO A 139 4.72 -4.50 14.14
CA PRO A 139 4.64 -3.66 15.33
C PRO A 139 5.67 -2.52 15.34
N ARG A 140 6.90 -2.78 14.88
CA ARG A 140 7.97 -1.77 14.82
C ARG A 140 7.68 -0.71 13.76
N LEU A 141 7.14 -1.13 12.61
CA LEU A 141 6.75 -0.20 11.54
C LEU A 141 5.53 0.64 11.93
N ALA A 142 4.52 0.04 12.57
CA ALA A 142 3.37 0.77 13.10
C ALA A 142 3.80 1.85 14.12
N ALA A 143 4.72 1.51 15.04
CA ALA A 143 5.28 2.49 15.97
C ALA A 143 6.01 3.65 15.25
N ARG A 144 6.76 3.36 14.17
CA ARG A 144 7.47 4.39 13.40
C ARG A 144 6.51 5.28 12.61
N VAL A 145 5.47 4.72 12.01
CA VAL A 145 4.39 5.47 11.36
C VAL A 145 3.69 6.37 12.39
N GLY A 146 3.40 5.86 13.59
CA GLY A 146 2.83 6.65 14.68
C GLY A 146 3.71 7.83 15.11
N GLN A 147 5.04 7.66 15.17
CA GLN A 147 5.96 8.77 15.44
C GLN A 147 5.87 9.87 14.38
N VAL A 148 5.89 9.50 13.09
CA VAL A 148 5.80 10.48 11.99
C VAL A 148 4.44 11.19 11.96
N LEU A 149 3.36 10.47 12.23
CA LEU A 149 2.02 11.07 12.34
C LEU A 149 1.89 11.99 13.57
N THR A 150 2.61 11.70 14.65
CA THR A 150 2.67 12.60 15.82
C THR A 150 3.34 13.92 15.48
N GLU A 151 4.34 13.90 14.60
CA GLU A 151 5.03 15.09 14.08
C GLU A 151 4.18 15.87 13.06
N HIS A 152 3.16 15.22 12.47
CA HIS A 152 2.30 15.78 11.41
C HIS A 152 0.81 15.43 11.63
N PRO A 153 0.17 15.95 12.69
CA PRO A 153 -1.17 15.51 13.14
C PRO A 153 -2.31 15.84 12.16
N ASP A 154 -2.13 16.82 11.27
CA ASP A 154 -3.12 17.23 10.28
C ASP A 154 -3.16 16.33 9.02
N GLN A 155 -2.31 15.30 8.98
CA GLN A 155 -2.16 14.41 7.82
C GLN A 155 -2.90 13.08 8.03
N SER A 156 -3.63 12.65 7.00
CA SER A 156 -4.25 11.32 6.97
C SER A 156 -3.34 10.33 6.24
N ILE A 157 -2.42 9.69 6.97
CA ILE A 157 -1.64 8.55 6.46
C ILE A 157 -2.17 7.25 7.05
N GLU A 158 -2.47 6.29 6.19
CA GLU A 158 -2.87 4.94 6.57
C GLU A 158 -1.74 3.94 6.28
N LEU A 159 -1.47 3.05 7.24
CA LEU A 159 -0.56 1.91 7.05
C LEU A 159 -1.38 0.69 6.66
N TRP A 160 -1.09 0.14 5.49
CA TRP A 160 -1.75 -1.04 4.94
C TRP A 160 -0.75 -2.18 4.83
N TRP A 161 -1.12 -3.40 5.23
CA TRP A 161 -0.22 -4.54 5.24
C TRP A 161 -0.73 -5.74 4.44
N HIS A 162 -0.06 -6.08 3.34
CA HIS A 162 -0.32 -7.27 2.53
C HIS A 162 0.60 -8.44 2.94
N ARG A 163 0.10 -9.30 3.83
CA ARG A 163 0.94 -10.28 4.57
C ARG A 163 1.52 -11.38 3.69
N ALA A 164 0.70 -11.92 2.80
CA ALA A 164 1.08 -13.02 1.94
C ALA A 164 0.15 -13.08 0.74
N ALA A 165 0.69 -13.49 -0.41
CA ALA A 165 -0.12 -13.81 -1.57
C ALA A 165 -1.14 -14.90 -1.21
N LYS A 166 -2.30 -14.81 -1.85
CA LYS A 166 -3.24 -15.93 -1.84
C LYS A 166 -2.54 -17.10 -2.54
N ARG A 167 -2.22 -18.15 -1.79
CA ARG A 167 -1.73 -19.40 -2.39
C ARG A 167 -2.88 -19.95 -3.22
N CYS A 168 -2.74 -19.93 -4.54
CA CYS A 168 -3.65 -20.69 -5.37
C CYS A 168 -3.43 -22.16 -4.97
N CYS A 169 -4.50 -22.86 -4.59
CA CYS A 169 -4.46 -24.32 -4.45
C CYS A 169 -4.18 -24.89 -5.85
N SER A 170 -2.90 -24.93 -6.22
CA SER A 170 -2.42 -25.83 -7.26
C SER A 170 -2.69 -27.22 -6.73
N THR A 171 -3.68 -27.92 -7.29
CA THR A 171 -3.74 -29.38 -7.30
C THR A 171 -4.92 -29.83 -8.16
N ASN A 172 -4.59 -30.41 -9.31
CA ASN A 172 -5.32 -31.48 -10.01
C ASN A 172 -6.82 -31.25 -10.32
N PRO A 173 -7.25 -31.25 -11.61
CA PRO A 173 -8.65 -30.98 -12.00
C PRO A 173 -9.73 -31.91 -11.42
N PHE A 174 -9.36 -32.97 -10.69
CA PHE A 174 -10.30 -33.91 -10.08
C PHE A 174 -10.76 -33.55 -8.65
N THR A 175 -10.17 -32.55 -7.98
CA THR A 175 -10.49 -32.20 -6.58
C THR A 175 -11.17 -30.83 -6.45
N LEU A 176 -11.94 -30.41 -7.45
CA LEU A 176 -12.53 -29.06 -7.48
C LEU A 176 -13.82 -28.89 -6.65
N ILE A 177 -14.43 -29.98 -6.16
CA ILE A 177 -15.76 -29.88 -5.54
C ILE A 177 -15.70 -29.52 -4.04
N PHE A 178 -14.59 -29.76 -3.34
CA PHE A 178 -14.54 -29.58 -1.88
C PHE A 178 -13.90 -28.25 -1.41
N CYS A 179 -13.10 -27.56 -2.23
CA CYS A 179 -12.39 -26.36 -1.76
C CYS A 179 -13.23 -25.07 -1.82
N CYS A 180 -14.26 -25.01 -2.67
CA CYS A 180 -15.10 -23.81 -2.82
C CYS A 180 -16.06 -23.55 -1.65
N LEU A 181 -16.24 -24.50 -0.72
CA LEU A 181 -17.16 -24.36 0.43
C LEU A 181 -16.51 -23.83 1.71
N ALA A 182 -15.18 -23.73 1.77
CA ALA A 182 -14.48 -23.10 2.91
C ALA A 182 -14.27 -21.59 2.70
N LYS A 183 -15.27 -20.87 2.18
CA LYS A 183 -15.32 -19.41 2.23
C LYS A 183 -15.80 -19.00 3.63
N SER A 184 -14.92 -18.85 4.63
CA SER A 184 -15.19 -17.98 5.80
C SER A 184 -14.05 -17.78 6.81
N PHE A 185 -12.93 -18.51 6.78
CA PHE A 185 -11.92 -18.38 7.86
C PHE A 185 -10.46 -18.46 7.40
N LEU A 186 -10.11 -17.75 6.33
CA LEU A 186 -8.69 -17.51 5.98
C LEU A 186 -8.49 -16.01 5.83
N PHE A 187 -7.80 -15.46 6.83
CA PHE A 187 -7.35 -14.09 7.04
C PHE A 187 -7.42 -13.17 5.80
N ASP A 188 -8.09 -12.03 5.96
CA ASP A 188 -8.01 -10.91 5.02
C ASP A 188 -6.52 -10.57 4.82
N PRO A 189 -5.97 -10.69 3.61
CA PRO A 189 -4.53 -10.54 3.38
C PRO A 189 -4.06 -9.11 3.62
N LEU A 190 -5.00 -8.16 3.70
CA LEU A 190 -4.78 -6.75 3.84
C LEU A 190 -5.37 -6.21 5.15
N VAL A 191 -4.52 -5.61 5.99
CA VAL A 191 -4.96 -4.95 7.24
C VAL A 191 -4.59 -3.47 7.23
N SER A 192 -5.57 -2.61 7.51
CA SER A 192 -5.37 -1.17 7.71
C SER A 192 -5.15 -0.90 9.21
N ILE A 193 -4.03 -0.27 9.55
CA ILE A 193 -3.74 0.20 10.91
C ILE A 193 -3.99 1.71 10.95
N ARG A 194 -5.05 2.13 11.63
CA ARG A 194 -5.36 3.55 11.88
C ARG A 194 -4.86 3.94 13.28
N HIS A 195 -4.23 5.11 13.39
CA HIS A 195 -3.60 5.56 14.65
C HIS A 195 -4.58 5.71 15.83
N ASN A 196 -5.89 5.75 15.59
CA ASN A 196 -6.90 5.80 16.65
C ASN A 196 -7.24 4.43 17.29
N GLU A 197 -6.68 3.31 16.81
CA GLU A 197 -6.95 1.96 17.35
C GLU A 197 -5.81 1.35 18.16
N VAL A 198 -4.77 2.12 18.52
CA VAL A 198 -3.84 1.71 19.57
C VAL A 198 -4.47 2.05 20.92
N SER A 199 -5.51 1.29 21.31
CA SER A 199 -6.02 1.35 22.67
C SER A 199 -4.91 0.86 23.61
N ASN A 200 -4.33 1.77 24.38
CA ASN A 200 -3.51 1.43 25.54
C ASN A 200 -4.39 0.68 26.54
N GLY A 201 -4.46 -0.64 26.42
CA GLY A 201 -4.95 -1.50 27.49
C GLY A 201 -3.97 -1.40 28.67
N PRO A 202 -4.44 -1.20 29.92
CA PRO A 202 -3.54 -1.07 31.05
C PRO A 202 -2.83 -2.41 31.29
N ILE A 203 -1.50 -2.38 31.22
CA ILE A 203 -0.65 -3.47 31.72
C ILE A 203 -0.87 -3.52 33.23
N ARG A 204 -1.68 -4.45 33.71
CA ARG A 204 -1.72 -4.81 35.13
C ARG A 204 -0.40 -5.53 35.44
N ALA A 205 0.43 -4.90 36.26
CA ALA A 205 1.57 -5.58 36.88
C ALA A 205 1.04 -6.72 37.78
N PRO A 206 1.67 -7.90 37.76
CA PRO A 206 1.35 -8.94 38.71
C PRO A 206 1.82 -8.52 40.11
N ASN A 207 0.89 -8.59 41.08
CA ASN A 207 1.21 -8.66 42.50
C ASN A 207 1.67 -10.08 42.85
#